data_AF-A0A7V9RYZ2-F1
#
_entry.id   AF-A0A7V9RYZ2-F1
#
_cell.length_a   1.000
_cell.length_b   1.000
_cell.length_c   1.000
_cell.angle_alpha   90.00
_cell.angle_beta   90.00
_cell.angle_gamma   90.00
#
_symmetry.space_group_name_H-M   'P 1'
#
loop_
_entity.id
_entity.type
_entity.pdbx_description
1 polymer ?
#
loop_
_entity_poly.entity_id
_entity_poly.type
_entity_poly.pdbx_seq_one_letter_code
_entity_poly.pdbx_strand_id
1 'polypeptide(L)'
;MELVGEEESLTRAHFLVEPVEGEKPAVDNASGLPAPAGRTRQGDASGRDGRGGAAEAGSVATSTDAAPATGSDSPVLQEAKRQFEAYFAGDLREFDVPMAARGTAFQRRVWDELTRIPYGVTASYGEIAARLGMPTGASRAVGTANGANPIAIIVPCHRVIGADRKLVGYAGGLDRKRLLLNLESTRSGQQAALFA
;
A
#
# COMPACT_ATOMS: atom_id res chain seq x y z
N MET A 1 43.94 -16.18 14.31
CA MET A 1 43.48 -15.06 13.46
C MET A 1 42.07 -15.42 13.05
N GLU A 2 41.12 -15.11 13.93
CA GLU A 2 39.69 -15.31 13.71
C GLU A 2 39.24 -14.44 12.53
N LEU A 3 38.62 -15.07 11.54
CA LEU A 3 37.73 -14.40 10.62
C LEU A 3 36.32 -14.79 11.04
N VAL A 4 35.71 -13.92 11.84
CA VAL A 4 34.28 -13.96 12.11
C VAL A 4 33.60 -13.58 10.80
N GLY A 5 33.09 -14.58 10.08
CA GLY A 5 32.22 -14.37 8.94
C GLY A 5 30.91 -13.79 9.46
N GLU A 6 30.58 -12.60 8.99
CA GLU A 6 29.34 -11.90 9.30
C GLU A 6 28.15 -12.78 8.88
N GLU A 7 27.41 -13.32 9.84
CA GLU A 7 26.03 -13.74 9.63
C GLU A 7 25.23 -12.48 9.28
N GLU A 8 24.97 -12.26 8.00
CA GLU A 8 23.92 -11.34 7.58
C GLU A 8 22.61 -11.84 8.18
N SER A 9 22.15 -11.15 9.22
CA SER A 9 20.85 -11.31 9.88
C SER A 9 19.72 -11.17 8.86
N LEU A 10 19.32 -12.29 8.27
CA LEU A 10 18.10 -12.44 7.47
C LEU A 10 16.90 -12.37 8.42
N THR A 11 16.42 -11.16 8.70
CA THR A 11 15.34 -10.94 9.69
C THR A 11 14.43 -9.78 9.26
N ARG A 12 13.87 -9.83 8.06
CA ARG A 12 12.85 -8.86 7.58
C ARG A 12 11.76 -9.56 6.80
N ALA A 13 10.56 -8.97 6.72
CA ALA A 13 9.56 -9.39 5.75
C ALA A 13 10.15 -9.25 4.33
N HIS A 14 10.50 -10.38 3.72
CA HIS A 14 11.11 -10.42 2.40
C HIS A 14 10.06 -10.84 1.36
N PHE A 15 10.09 -10.17 0.20
CA PHE A 15 9.36 -10.66 -0.95
C PHE A 15 10.05 -11.93 -1.46
N LEU A 16 9.28 -13.01 -1.60
CA LEU A 16 9.66 -14.22 -2.31
C LEU A 16 9.90 -13.83 -3.77
N VAL A 17 11.18 -13.79 -4.15
CA VAL A 17 11.57 -13.53 -5.52
C VAL A 17 11.43 -14.83 -6.30
N GLU A 18 10.26 -15.05 -6.92
CA GLU A 18 10.16 -16.04 -7.98
C GLU A 18 10.83 -15.46 -9.25
N PRO A 19 11.71 -16.21 -9.95
CA PRO A 19 12.29 -15.75 -11.19
C PRO A 19 11.18 -15.57 -12.23
N VAL A 20 10.94 -14.33 -12.66
CA VAL A 20 10.07 -14.05 -13.80
C VAL A 20 10.87 -14.38 -15.06
N GLU A 21 10.78 -15.62 -15.55
CA GLU A 21 11.36 -15.99 -16.84
C GLU A 21 10.74 -15.12 -17.95
N GLY A 22 11.56 -14.26 -18.56
CA GLY A 22 11.23 -13.57 -19.81
C GLY A 22 11.09 -12.04 -19.78
N GLU A 23 11.37 -11.36 -18.66
CA GLU A 23 11.31 -9.89 -18.64
C GLU A 23 12.62 -9.27 -19.18
N LYS A 24 12.58 -8.79 -20.44
CA LYS A 24 13.68 -7.99 -21.02
C LYS A 24 13.93 -6.75 -20.14
N PRO A 25 15.19 -6.33 -19.93
CA PRO A 25 15.48 -5.13 -19.16
C PRO A 25 14.75 -3.94 -19.79
N ALA A 26 13.84 -3.34 -19.03
CA ALA A 26 13.13 -2.14 -19.45
C ALA A 26 14.16 -1.01 -19.58
N VAL A 27 14.40 -0.60 -20.81
CA VAL A 27 15.18 0.60 -21.14
C VAL A 27 14.43 1.79 -20.55
N ASP A 28 15.13 2.53 -19.71
CA ASP A 28 14.60 3.66 -18.94
C ASP A 28 14.08 4.75 -19.90
N ASN A 29 12.77 4.95 -19.95
CA ASN A 29 12.15 6.11 -20.58
C ASN A 29 11.17 6.76 -19.60
N ALA A 30 11.73 7.55 -18.69
CA ALA A 30 11.02 8.49 -17.82
C ALA A 30 10.38 9.67 -18.60
N SER A 31 9.62 9.35 -19.65
CA SER A 31 8.90 10.31 -20.51
C SER A 31 7.55 9.69 -20.90
N GLY A 32 6.63 9.58 -19.95
CA GLY A 32 5.32 8.97 -20.23
C GLY A 32 4.41 8.80 -19.03
N LEU A 33 4.36 9.78 -18.12
CA LEU A 33 3.28 9.83 -17.13
C LEU A 33 2.02 10.41 -17.82
N PRO A 34 0.91 9.67 -17.95
CA PRO A 34 -0.32 10.27 -18.48
C PRO A 34 -0.83 11.35 -17.52
N ALA A 35 -1.02 12.57 -18.04
CA ALA A 35 -1.68 13.66 -17.33
C ALA A 35 -3.18 13.33 -17.11
N PRO A 36 -3.77 13.59 -15.93
CA PRO A 36 -5.19 13.36 -15.73
C PRO A 36 -6.01 14.43 -16.47
N ALA A 37 -6.96 13.97 -17.29
CA ALA A 37 -7.95 14.80 -17.96
C ALA A 37 -8.81 15.57 -16.94
N GLY A 38 -8.74 16.90 -17.01
CA GLY A 38 -9.63 17.80 -16.27
C GLY A 38 -11.04 17.71 -16.82
N ARG A 39 -12.02 17.43 -15.97
CA ARG A 39 -13.44 17.57 -16.30
C ARG A 39 -13.90 18.96 -15.88
N THR A 40 -14.06 19.86 -16.85
CA THR A 40 -14.80 21.12 -16.70
C THR A 40 -16.29 20.82 -16.66
N ARG A 41 -16.99 21.36 -15.65
CA ARG A 41 -18.45 21.55 -15.67
C ARG A 41 -18.77 22.80 -16.49
N GLN A 42 -19.75 22.69 -17.40
CA GLN A 42 -20.63 23.79 -17.79
C GLN A 42 -21.94 23.15 -18.28
N GLY A 43 -23.09 23.63 -17.80
CA GLY A 43 -24.40 23.13 -18.19
C GLY A 43 -25.23 24.16 -18.93
N ASP A 44 -26.36 23.72 -19.46
CA ASP A 44 -27.58 24.49 -19.67
C ASP A 44 -28.76 23.54 -19.97
N ALA A 45 -29.96 24.09 -19.80
CA ALA A 45 -31.24 23.42 -19.77
C ALA A 45 -32.06 23.71 -21.03
N SER A 46 -32.92 22.78 -21.46
CA SER A 46 -34.31 23.06 -21.89
C SER A 46 -35.01 21.77 -22.35
N GLY A 47 -36.32 21.72 -22.12
CA GLY A 47 -37.12 20.49 -22.06
C GLY A 47 -37.74 19.99 -23.36
N ARG A 48 -38.29 18.76 -23.29
CA ARG A 48 -39.69 18.44 -23.63
C ARG A 48 -40.03 16.96 -23.41
N ASP A 49 -41.09 16.77 -22.62
CA ASP A 49 -42.24 15.86 -22.68
C ASP A 49 -42.17 14.62 -23.61
N GLY A 50 -42.45 13.43 -23.04
CA GLY A 50 -42.78 12.26 -23.86
C GLY A 50 -42.84 10.91 -23.15
N ARG A 51 -44.02 10.56 -22.63
CA ARG A 51 -44.62 9.21 -22.43
C ARG A 51 -43.74 7.94 -22.57
N GLY A 52 -43.78 7.13 -21.50
CA GLY A 52 -44.22 5.73 -21.54
C GLY A 52 -43.20 4.65 -21.92
N GLY A 53 -42.92 3.73 -20.98
CA GLY A 53 -42.24 2.47 -21.28
C GLY A 53 -41.67 1.80 -20.03
N ALA A 54 -42.46 0.93 -19.40
CA ALA A 54 -41.96 0.00 -18.39
C ALA A 54 -40.98 -0.98 -19.06
N ALA A 55 -39.76 -1.05 -18.54
CA ALA A 55 -38.80 -2.09 -18.86
C ALA A 55 -38.15 -2.57 -17.55
N GLU A 56 -38.66 -3.72 -17.09
CA GLU A 56 -37.95 -4.66 -16.23
C GLU A 56 -36.66 -5.13 -16.94
N ALA A 57 -35.55 -5.18 -16.19
CA ALA A 57 -34.53 -6.25 -16.18
C ALA A 57 -33.16 -5.70 -15.76
N GLY A 58 -32.53 -6.38 -14.80
CA GLY A 58 -31.06 -6.32 -14.62
C GLY A 58 -30.57 -6.02 -13.21
N SER A 59 -31.09 -6.70 -12.19
CA SER A 59 -30.36 -6.84 -10.92
C SER A 59 -29.07 -7.62 -11.19
N VAL A 60 -27.94 -6.92 -11.27
CA VAL A 60 -26.63 -7.56 -11.25
C VAL A 60 -26.37 -7.99 -9.80
N ALA A 61 -26.70 -9.24 -9.50
CA ALA A 61 -26.22 -9.93 -8.33
C ALA A 61 -24.69 -10.06 -8.45
N THR A 62 -23.94 -9.17 -7.82
CA THR A 62 -22.54 -9.45 -7.50
C THR A 62 -22.54 -10.46 -6.35
N SER A 63 -22.49 -11.73 -6.71
CA SER A 63 -22.13 -12.80 -5.78
C SER A 63 -20.70 -12.55 -5.30
N THR A 64 -20.55 -12.08 -4.08
CA THR A 64 -19.32 -12.25 -3.31
C THR A 64 -19.69 -12.99 -2.05
N ASP A 65 -20.13 -14.23 -2.24
CA ASP A 65 -20.09 -15.23 -1.17
C ASP A 65 -18.82 -16.05 -1.35
N ALA A 66 -17.69 -15.40 -1.08
CA ALA A 66 -16.52 -16.14 -0.64
C ALA A 66 -16.61 -16.14 0.88
N ALA A 67 -17.30 -17.14 1.41
CA ALA A 67 -17.29 -17.43 2.84
C ALA A 67 -15.83 -17.37 3.36
N PRO A 68 -15.57 -16.77 4.53
CA PRO A 68 -14.23 -16.75 5.09
C PRO A 68 -13.77 -18.19 5.26
N ALA A 69 -12.69 -18.58 4.57
CA ALA A 69 -12.10 -19.90 4.73
C ALA A 69 -11.76 -20.11 6.22
N THR A 70 -12.60 -20.89 6.90
CA THR A 70 -12.43 -21.24 8.29
C THR A 70 -11.24 -22.19 8.41
N GLY A 71 -10.15 -21.68 9.00
CA GLY A 71 -9.00 -22.48 9.43
C GLY A 71 -8.09 -22.92 8.29
N SER A 72 -7.18 -22.04 7.85
CA SER A 72 -6.06 -22.52 7.05
C SER A 72 -5.07 -23.24 7.98
N ASP A 73 -4.87 -24.53 7.79
CA ASP A 73 -3.75 -25.31 8.36
C ASP A 73 -2.38 -24.87 7.81
N SER A 74 -2.33 -23.78 7.04
CA SER A 74 -1.09 -23.22 6.50
C SER A 74 -0.24 -22.65 7.65
N PRO A 75 0.97 -23.21 7.88
CA PRO A 75 1.88 -22.71 8.92
C PRO A 75 2.20 -21.23 8.73
N VAL A 76 2.26 -20.75 7.48
CA VAL A 76 2.56 -19.34 7.17
C VAL A 76 1.44 -18.40 7.62
N LEU A 77 0.18 -18.83 7.51
CA LEU A 77 -0.96 -18.02 7.92
C LEU A 77 -1.16 -18.05 9.43
N GLN A 78 -0.81 -19.16 10.08
CA GLN A 78 -0.76 -19.25 11.54
C GLN A 78 0.32 -18.33 12.11
N GLU A 79 1.51 -18.30 11.51
CA GLU A 79 2.58 -17.40 11.93
C GLU A 79 2.23 -15.94 11.65
N ALA A 80 1.67 -15.62 10.47
CA ALA A 80 1.17 -14.28 10.18
C ALA A 80 0.12 -13.83 11.21
N LYS A 81 -0.83 -14.70 11.56
CA LYS A 81 -1.84 -14.42 12.60
C LYS A 81 -1.19 -14.11 13.94
N ARG A 82 -0.24 -14.94 14.39
CA ARG A 82 0.50 -14.73 15.64
C ARG A 82 1.21 -13.37 15.65
N GLN A 83 1.86 -13.00 14.55
CA GLN A 83 2.56 -11.72 14.45
C GLN A 83 1.60 -10.53 14.38
N PHE A 84 0.46 -10.66 13.71
CA PHE A 84 -0.58 -9.62 13.73
C PHE A 84 -1.13 -9.40 15.14
N GLU A 85 -1.39 -10.48 15.88
CA GLU A 85 -1.83 -10.39 17.28
C GLU A 85 -0.80 -9.64 18.14
N ALA A 86 0.49 -9.98 18.01
CA ALA A 86 1.58 -9.27 18.69
C ALA A 86 1.72 -7.80 18.24
N TYR A 87 1.55 -7.51 16.95
CA TYR A 87 1.60 -6.15 16.41
C TYR A 87 0.48 -5.26 16.98
N PHE A 88 -0.76 -5.77 17.02
CA PHE A 88 -1.89 -5.04 17.57
C PHE A 88 -1.84 -4.93 19.10
N ALA A 89 -1.19 -5.86 19.80
CA ALA A 89 -0.84 -5.73 21.22
C ALA A 89 0.27 -4.69 21.48
N GLY A 90 1.03 -4.34 20.43
CA GLY A 90 2.16 -3.41 20.48
C GLY A 90 3.48 -4.06 20.90
N ASP A 91 3.57 -5.39 20.86
CA ASP A 91 4.73 -6.19 21.25
C ASP A 91 5.65 -6.52 20.05
N LEU A 92 5.16 -6.30 18.81
CA LEU A 92 5.92 -6.54 17.58
C LEU A 92 6.04 -5.27 16.74
N ARG A 93 7.27 -4.98 16.29
CA ARG A 93 7.60 -3.80 15.46
C ARG A 93 7.94 -4.15 14.02
N GLU A 94 8.44 -5.35 13.78
CA GLU A 94 8.87 -5.85 12.47
C GLU A 94 8.23 -7.21 12.21
N PHE A 95 7.64 -7.36 11.04
CA PHE A 95 7.09 -8.63 10.59
C PHE A 95 8.19 -9.48 9.96
N ASP A 96 8.09 -10.79 10.20
CA ASP A 96 8.94 -11.82 9.61
C ASP A 96 8.04 -12.89 8.99
N VAL A 97 7.46 -12.55 7.84
CA VAL A 97 6.55 -13.42 7.09
C VAL A 97 6.93 -13.35 5.62
N PRO A 98 7.07 -14.50 4.92
CA PRO A 98 7.38 -14.49 3.49
C PRO A 98 6.20 -13.92 2.69
N MET A 99 6.48 -13.03 1.74
CA MET A 99 5.46 -12.33 0.95
C MET A 99 5.61 -12.60 -0.54
N ALA A 100 4.54 -12.95 -1.24
CA ALA A 100 4.55 -13.13 -2.71
C ALA A 100 3.60 -12.14 -3.40
N ALA A 101 3.82 -10.83 -3.22
CA ALA A 101 2.96 -9.82 -3.84
C ALA A 101 3.14 -9.77 -5.37
N ARG A 102 2.01 -9.78 -6.09
CA ARG A 102 1.98 -9.61 -7.54
C ARG A 102 1.70 -8.15 -7.89
N GLY A 103 2.52 -7.59 -8.77
CA GLY A 103 2.41 -6.21 -9.26
C GLY A 103 3.44 -5.95 -10.35
N THR A 104 3.42 -4.75 -10.95
CA THR A 104 4.45 -4.32 -11.91
C THR A 104 5.82 -4.20 -11.24
N ALA A 105 6.90 -4.19 -12.03
CA ALA A 105 8.25 -3.96 -11.49
C ALA A 105 8.35 -2.66 -10.68
N PHE A 106 7.69 -1.59 -11.15
CA PHE A 106 7.62 -0.32 -10.42
C PHE A 106 6.87 -0.45 -9.09
N GLN A 107 5.72 -1.13 -9.07
CA GLN A 107 4.96 -1.36 -7.85
C GLN A 107 5.77 -2.14 -6.82
N ARG A 108 6.43 -3.23 -7.22
CA ARG A 108 7.28 -4.03 -6.33
C ARG A 108 8.41 -3.21 -5.73
N ARG A 109 9.12 -2.42 -6.54
CA ARG A 109 10.17 -1.49 -6.05
C ARG A 109 9.65 -0.49 -5.02
N VAL A 110 8.45 0.07 -5.25
CA VAL A 110 7.83 0.96 -4.27
C VAL A 110 7.52 0.18 -2.99
N TRP A 111 6.90 -0.98 -3.08
CA TRP A 111 6.54 -1.80 -1.90
C TRP A 111 7.77 -2.22 -1.09
N ASP A 112 8.86 -2.60 -1.75
CA ASP A 112 10.16 -2.87 -1.11
C ASP A 112 10.63 -1.65 -0.31
N GLU A 113 10.60 -0.46 -0.91
CA GLU A 113 10.98 0.78 -0.23
C GLU A 113 10.06 1.10 0.96
N LEU A 114 8.77 0.79 0.87
CA LEU A 114 7.84 0.96 2.00
C LEU A 114 8.25 0.10 3.20
N THR A 115 8.72 -1.13 3.00
CA THR A 115 9.15 -2.01 4.11
C THR A 115 10.36 -1.45 4.87
N ARG A 116 11.11 -0.52 4.27
CA ARG A 116 12.24 0.16 4.90
C ARG A 116 11.83 1.30 5.84
N ILE A 117 10.55 1.70 5.86
CA ILE A 117 10.04 2.72 6.76
C ILE A 117 9.87 2.09 8.16
N PRO A 118 10.62 2.53 9.20
CA PRO A 118 10.54 1.92 10.52
C PRO A 118 9.16 2.09 11.18
N TYR A 119 8.86 1.22 12.14
CA TYR A 119 7.67 1.34 12.99
C TYR A 119 7.62 2.71 13.69
N GLY A 120 6.46 3.38 13.63
CA GLY A 120 6.26 4.69 14.26
C GLY A 120 6.83 5.87 13.48
N VAL A 121 7.51 5.62 12.35
CA VAL A 121 8.07 6.67 11.49
C VAL A 121 7.20 6.83 10.24
N THR A 122 6.97 8.08 9.83
CA THR A 122 6.27 8.40 8.58
C THR A 122 7.22 8.94 7.53
N ALA A 123 6.89 8.72 6.26
CA ALA A 123 7.57 9.34 5.12
C ALA A 123 6.55 10.05 4.22
N SER A 124 7.00 11.03 3.44
CA SER A 124 6.20 11.63 2.38
C SER A 124 6.33 10.87 1.06
N TYR A 125 5.33 10.99 0.18
CA TYR A 125 5.42 10.43 -1.18
C TYR A 125 6.64 10.93 -1.97
N GLY A 126 7.08 12.17 -1.71
CA GLY A 126 8.27 12.74 -2.34
C GLY A 126 9.56 12.14 -1.81
N GLU A 127 9.64 11.85 -0.50
CA GLU A 127 10.79 11.18 0.10
C GLU A 127 10.96 9.76 -0.45
N ILE A 128 9.86 9.01 -0.59
CA ILE A 128 9.91 7.67 -1.20
C ILE A 128 10.36 7.75 -2.66
N ALA A 129 9.85 8.71 -3.44
CA ALA A 129 10.30 8.95 -4.80
C ALA A 129 11.81 9.26 -4.86
N ALA A 130 12.31 10.10 -3.97
CA ALA A 130 13.71 10.46 -3.90
C ALA A 130 14.61 9.26 -3.54
N ARG A 131 14.21 8.42 -2.57
CA ARG A 131 14.94 7.19 -2.22
C ARG A 131 15.02 6.19 -3.37
N LEU A 132 14.00 6.18 -4.23
CA LEU A 132 13.96 5.36 -5.45
C LEU A 132 14.74 5.96 -6.63
N GLY A 133 15.39 7.13 -6.46
CA GLY A 133 16.14 7.82 -7.51
C GLY A 133 15.25 8.45 -8.59
N MET A 134 13.98 8.70 -8.29
CA MET A 134 13.03 9.25 -9.26
C MET A 134 13.16 10.78 -9.37
N PRO A 135 12.78 11.38 -10.53
CA PRO A 135 12.81 12.82 -10.70
C PRO A 135 11.80 13.55 -9.80
N THR A 136 12.08 14.84 -9.55
CA THR A 136 11.15 15.73 -8.84
C THR A 136 9.78 15.72 -9.50
N GLY A 137 8.72 15.50 -8.71
CA GLY A 137 7.33 15.41 -9.21
C GLY A 137 6.80 13.98 -9.37
N ALA A 138 7.62 12.95 -9.17
CA ALA A 138 7.20 11.55 -9.23
C ALA A 138 6.31 11.08 -8.05
N SER A 139 6.04 11.94 -7.06
CA SER A 139 5.24 11.61 -5.87
C SER A 139 3.85 11.04 -6.17
N ARG A 140 3.22 11.47 -7.28
CA ARG A 140 1.91 10.94 -7.70
C ARG A 140 1.99 9.48 -8.14
N ALA A 141 3.03 9.12 -8.89
CA ALA A 141 3.24 7.74 -9.33
C ALA A 141 3.47 6.81 -8.13
N VAL A 142 4.27 7.26 -7.15
CA VAL A 142 4.44 6.56 -5.87
C VAL A 142 3.10 6.43 -5.14
N GLY A 143 2.28 7.48 -5.12
CA GLY A 143 0.94 7.44 -4.53
C GLY A 143 0.05 6.35 -5.12
N THR A 144 0.04 6.22 -6.45
CA THR A 144 -0.70 5.16 -7.15
C THR A 144 -0.16 3.77 -6.80
N ALA A 145 1.16 3.58 -6.79
CA ALA A 145 1.77 2.30 -6.42
C ALA A 145 1.52 1.93 -4.94
N ASN A 146 1.59 2.91 -4.04
CA ASN A 146 1.27 2.76 -2.62
C ASN A 146 -0.18 2.32 -2.41
N GLY A 147 -1.13 2.89 -3.17
CA GLY A 147 -2.55 2.52 -3.13
C GLY A 147 -2.84 1.12 -3.68
N ALA A 148 -1.96 0.60 -4.55
CA ALA A 148 -2.08 -0.73 -5.14
C ALA A 148 -1.50 -1.86 -4.27
N ASN A 149 -1.00 -1.57 -3.07
CA ASN A 149 -0.40 -2.55 -2.17
C ASN A 149 -1.41 -3.67 -1.78
N PRO A 150 -1.15 -4.94 -2.12
CA PRO A 150 -2.04 -6.05 -1.78
C PRO A 150 -1.85 -6.59 -0.36
N ILE A 151 -0.76 -6.25 0.34
CA ILE A 151 -0.41 -6.79 1.66
C ILE A 151 -0.33 -5.64 2.67
N ALA A 152 -1.50 -5.12 3.06
CA ALA A 152 -1.59 -4.03 4.02
C ALA A 152 -0.93 -4.39 5.37
N ILE A 153 -0.50 -3.36 6.11
CA ILE A 153 0.18 -3.44 7.41
C ILE A 153 1.59 -4.03 7.34
N ILE A 154 1.78 -5.23 6.77
CA ILE A 154 3.11 -5.84 6.61
C ILE A 154 3.94 -4.99 5.63
N VAL A 155 3.39 -4.66 4.46
CA VAL A 155 3.90 -3.58 3.61
C VAL A 155 3.24 -2.28 4.09
N PRO A 156 3.97 -1.38 4.75
CA PRO A 156 3.37 -0.37 5.61
C PRO A 156 2.96 0.90 4.83
N CYS A 157 2.05 0.75 3.87
CA CYS A 157 1.54 1.84 3.04
C CYS A 157 0.76 2.91 3.83
N HIS A 158 0.36 2.61 5.08
CA HIS A 158 -0.22 3.58 6.01
C HIS A 158 0.79 4.58 6.57
N ARG A 159 2.11 4.28 6.53
CA ARG A 159 3.18 5.17 7.00
C ARG A 159 3.53 6.30 6.00
N VAL A 160 2.97 6.28 4.80
CA VAL A 160 3.20 7.33 3.79
C VAL A 160 2.11 8.40 3.84
N ILE A 161 2.49 9.67 3.99
CA ILE A 161 1.57 10.80 4.13
C ILE A 161 1.87 11.95 3.15
N GLY A 162 0.96 12.93 3.07
CA GLY A 162 1.22 14.16 2.31
C GLY A 162 2.38 14.96 2.89
N ALA A 163 3.05 15.77 2.07
CA ALA A 163 4.15 16.64 2.52
C ALA A 163 3.71 17.67 3.58
N ASP A 164 2.43 18.04 3.57
CA ASP A 164 1.76 18.89 4.56
C ASP A 164 1.27 18.10 5.80
N ARG A 165 1.77 16.88 6.00
CA ARG A 165 1.37 15.93 7.06
C ARG A 165 -0.11 15.51 7.01
N LYS A 166 -0.84 15.85 5.94
CA LYS A 166 -2.23 15.41 5.82
C LYS A 166 -2.33 13.93 5.51
N LEU A 167 -3.31 13.30 6.16
CA LEU A 167 -3.77 11.97 5.79
C LEU A 167 -4.55 12.06 4.48
N VAL A 168 -3.92 11.57 3.42
CA VAL A 168 -4.54 11.36 2.12
C VAL A 168 -4.48 9.88 1.80
N GLY A 169 -5.48 9.40 1.05
CA GLY A 169 -5.51 8.10 0.37
C GLY A 169 -5.08 6.88 1.18
N TYR A 170 -6.02 5.97 1.45
CA TYR A 170 -5.70 4.65 1.96
C TYR A 170 -6.72 3.65 1.45
N ALA A 171 -6.28 2.53 0.87
CA ALA A 171 -7.17 1.51 0.33
C ALA A 171 -8.13 0.97 1.41
N GLY A 172 -7.66 0.84 2.65
CA GLY A 172 -8.48 0.46 3.81
C GLY A 172 -9.30 1.60 4.44
N GLY A 173 -9.32 2.81 3.87
CA GLY A 173 -10.01 3.97 4.44
C GLY A 173 -9.22 4.76 5.50
N LEU A 174 -9.44 6.08 5.57
CA LEU A 174 -8.63 6.99 6.39
C LEU A 174 -8.69 6.69 7.89
N ASP A 175 -9.82 6.19 8.40
CA ASP A 175 -9.97 5.84 9.81
C ASP A 175 -9.02 4.72 10.23
N ARG A 176 -8.87 3.69 9.39
CA ARG A 176 -7.91 2.60 9.64
C ARG A 176 -6.47 3.09 9.58
N LYS A 177 -6.14 3.98 8.63
CA LYS A 177 -4.81 4.60 8.55
C LYS A 177 -4.48 5.39 9.83
N ARG A 178 -5.43 6.20 10.32
CA ARG A 178 -5.27 6.95 11.57
C ARG A 178 -5.12 6.03 12.77
N LEU A 179 -5.92 4.96 12.87
CA LEU A 179 -5.81 3.97 13.94
C LEU A 179 -4.40 3.36 13.97
N LEU A 180 -3.89 2.90 12.84
CA LEU A 180 -2.57 2.29 12.73
C LEU A 180 -1.46 3.27 13.11
N LEU A 181 -1.51 4.51 12.59
CA LEU A 181 -0.52 5.53 12.94
C LEU A 181 -0.55 5.86 14.44
N ASN A 182 -1.73 5.93 15.06
CA ASN A 182 -1.85 6.18 16.50
C ASN A 182 -1.32 5.00 17.33
N LEU A 183 -1.61 3.75 16.91
CA LEU A 183 -1.06 2.55 17.53
C LEU A 183 0.47 2.61 17.55
N GLU A 184 1.08 2.96 16.42
CA GLU A 184 2.54 3.02 16.30
C GLU A 184 3.17 4.24 17.02
N SER A 185 2.44 5.35 17.13
CA SER A 185 2.95 6.59 17.75
C SER A 185 2.93 6.54 19.29
N THR A 186 1.92 5.90 19.88
CA THR A 186 1.70 5.90 21.35
C THR A 186 2.85 5.26 22.13
N ARG A 187 3.62 4.36 21.51
CA ARG A 187 4.76 3.67 22.15
C ARG A 187 6.13 4.04 21.61
N SER A 188 6.19 4.95 20.64
CA SER A 188 7.44 5.47 20.09
C SER A 188 7.91 6.75 20.80
N GLY A 189 7.22 7.19 21.86
CA GLY A 189 7.51 8.44 22.58
C GLY A 189 7.22 9.72 21.77
N GLN A 190 6.78 9.58 20.53
CA GLN A 190 6.39 10.68 19.65
C GLN A 190 4.87 10.88 19.69
N GLN A 191 4.37 11.48 20.77
CA GLN A 191 3.05 12.10 20.74
C GLN A 191 3.24 13.61 20.56
N ALA A 192 3.36 14.05 19.31
CA ALA A 192 3.19 15.44 18.93
C ALA A 192 2.37 15.51 17.65
N ALA A 193 1.12 15.95 17.81
CA ALA A 193 0.20 16.46 16.79
C ALA A 193 0.46 15.95 15.35
N LEU A 194 0.19 14.67 15.09
CA LEU A 194 0.31 14.12 13.74
C LEU A 194 -0.76 14.69 12.79
N PHE A 195 -1.88 15.24 13.30
CA PHE A 195 -3.04 15.65 12.51
C PHE A 195 -3.73 16.96 12.95
N ALA A 196 -3.01 17.91 13.55
CA ALA A 196 -3.56 19.23 13.88
C ALA A 196 -3.60 20.15 12.64
#